data_AF-A0A2D8G813-F1
#
_entry.id   AF-A0A2D8G813-F1
#
_cell.length_a   1.000
_cell.length_b   1.000
_cell.length_c   1.000
_cell.angle_alpha   90.00
_cell.angle_beta   90.00
_cell.angle_gamma   90.00
#
_symmetry.space_group_name_H-M   'P 1'
#
loop_
_entity.id
_entity.type
_entity.pdbx_description
1 polymer ?
#
loop_
_entity_poly.entity_id
_entity_poly.type
_entity_poly.pdbx_seq_one_letter_code
_entity_poly.pdbx_strand_id
1 'polypeptide(L)' 'WHHGELAIDQALMMRPFPGSTQYQTALPGLYLCGAGAHPGGSLMGLPGKNAVEALLKQGDLA' A
#
# COMPACT_ATOMS: atom_id res chain seq x y z
N TRP A 1 11.53 4.37 -10.46
CA TRP A 1 10.57 5.23 -11.17
C TRP A 1 9.41 5.66 -10.30
N HIS A 2 8.76 4.74 -9.56
CA HIS A 2 7.61 5.07 -8.69
C HIS A 2 7.96 5.35 -7.22
N HIS A 3 9.24 5.33 -6.88
CA HIS A 3 9.75 5.61 -5.54
C HIS A 3 10.71 6.79 -5.61
N GLY A 4 10.73 7.60 -4.54
CA GLY A 4 11.78 8.56 -4.28
C GLY A 4 13.08 7.88 -3.86
N GLU A 5 13.99 8.64 -3.26
CA GLU A 5 15.20 8.09 -2.64
C GLU A 5 14.81 7.07 -1.56
N LEU A 6 15.41 5.88 -1.65
CA LEU A 6 15.19 4.78 -0.72
C LEU A 6 16.28 4.84 0.34
N ALA A 7 15.93 5.36 1.51
CA ALA A 7 16.76 5.22 2.69
C ALA A 7 16.83 3.73 3.10
N ILE A 8 17.92 3.34 3.79
CA ILE A 8 18.21 1.93 4.08
C ILE A 8 17.13 1.26 4.95
N ASP A 9 16.53 2.01 5.86
CA ASP A 9 15.42 1.57 6.70
C ASP A 9 14.14 1.32 5.88
N GLN A 10 13.96 2.04 4.77
CA GLN A 10 12.81 1.91 3.88
C GLN A 10 12.90 0.76 2.87
N ALA A 11 14.03 0.04 2.83
CA ALA A 11 14.26 -1.04 1.86
C ALA A 11 13.27 -2.21 2.01
N LEU A 12 12.72 -2.42 3.21
CA LEU A 12 11.84 -3.55 3.51
C LEU A 12 10.43 -3.09 3.91
N MET A 13 10.19 -3.01 5.22
CA MET A 13 8.86 -2.93 5.81
C MET A 13 8.50 -1.56 6.37
N MET A 14 9.46 -0.63 6.40
CA MET A 14 9.24 0.70 7.00
C MET A 14 8.59 1.71 6.04
N ARG A 15 8.28 1.30 4.80
CA ARG A 15 7.63 2.16 3.81
C ARG A 15 6.10 1.96 3.73
N PRO A 16 5.34 3.00 3.36
CA PRO A 16 5.74 4.42 3.30
C PRO A 16 5.99 5.08 4.66
N PHE A 17 5.29 4.65 5.72
CA PHE A 17 5.45 5.19 7.06
C PHE A 17 5.01 4.15 8.11
N PRO A 18 5.42 4.27 9.39
CA PRO A 18 4.97 3.36 10.44
C PRO A 18 3.44 3.29 10.54
N GLY A 19 2.88 2.08 10.62
CA GLY A 19 1.44 1.86 10.63
C GLY A 19 0.80 1.68 9.25
N SER A 20 1.58 1.74 8.16
CA SER A 20 1.11 1.27 6.86
C SER A 20 1.44 -0.21 6.66
N THR A 21 0.46 -1.10 6.82
CA THR A 21 0.65 -2.55 6.69
C THR A 21 -0.42 -3.16 5.80
N GLN A 22 -0.05 -4.11 4.94
CA GLN A 22 -1.01 -4.87 4.11
C GLN A 22 -2.03 -3.97 3.39
N TYR A 23 -1.54 -2.89 2.75
CA TYR A 23 -2.33 -1.87 2.05
C TYR A 23 -3.18 -0.95 2.92
N GLN A 24 -3.28 -1.16 4.23
CA GLN A 24 -3.94 -0.24 5.16
C GLN A 24 -2.98 0.85 5.61
N THR A 25 -3.54 1.96 6.09
CA THR A 25 -2.79 3.05 6.72
C THR A 25 -3.26 3.24 8.16
N ALA A 26 -2.57 4.12 8.89
CA ALA A 26 -2.99 4.51 10.23
C ALA A 26 -4.33 5.26 10.27
N LEU A 27 -4.83 5.74 9.12
CA LEU A 27 -6.14 6.39 9.03
C LEU A 27 -7.20 5.34 8.64
N PRO A 28 -8.28 5.17 9.43
CA PRO A 28 -9.39 4.28 9.08
C PRO A 28 -9.98 4.62 7.71
N GLY A 29 -10.28 3.61 6.91
CA GLY A 29 -10.82 3.79 5.56
C GLY A 29 -9.83 4.27 4.49
N LEU A 30 -8.56 4.52 4.84
CA LEU A 30 -7.53 4.95 3.88
C LEU A 30 -6.59 3.79 3.51
N TYR A 31 -6.55 3.47 2.22
CA TYR A 31 -5.81 2.34 1.65
C TYR A 31 -4.78 2.76 0.59
N LEU A 32 -3.66 2.04 0.53
CA LEU A 32 -2.59 2.23 -0.45
C LEU A 32 -2.92 1.46 -1.74
N CYS A 33 -3.15 2.14 -2.85
CA CYS A 33 -3.44 1.49 -4.14
C CYS A 33 -2.45 1.86 -5.27
N GLY A 34 -1.47 2.72 -4.97
CA GLY A 34 -0.59 3.33 -5.96
C GLY A 34 0.57 2.45 -6.43
N ALA A 35 1.25 2.92 -7.47
CA ALA A 35 2.38 2.27 -8.12
C ALA A 35 3.57 1.93 -7.20
N GLY A 36 3.74 2.72 -6.12
CA GLY A 36 4.76 2.53 -5.10
C GLY A 36 4.41 1.52 -4.01
N ALA A 37 3.22 0.91 -4.03
CA ALA A 37 2.90 -0.20 -3.14
C ALA A 37 3.31 -1.55 -3.78
N HIS A 38 3.69 -2.53 -2.96
CA HIS A 38 4.03 -3.88 -3.43
C HIS A 38 2.85 -4.48 -4.22
N PRO A 39 3.06 -5.32 -5.25
CA PRO A 39 4.32 -5.73 -5.88
C PRO A 39 4.92 -4.70 -6.85
N GLY A 40 4.39 -3.47 -6.87
CA GLY A 40 4.67 -2.47 -7.88
C GLY A 40 3.50 -2.41 -8.87
N GLY A 41 2.92 -1.23 -9.03
CA GLY A 41 1.75 -1.02 -9.87
C GLY A 41 2.08 -0.13 -11.07
N SER A 42 2.50 -0.73 -12.18
CA SER A 42 2.41 -0.05 -13.48
C SER A 42 1.07 -0.42 -14.13
N LEU A 43 1.07 -0.78 -15.41
CA LEU A 43 -0.12 -1.09 -16.19
C LEU A 43 -0.97 -2.26 -15.64
N MET A 44 -0.39 -3.14 -14.82
CA MET A 44 -1.10 -4.31 -14.30
C MET A 44 -2.10 -4.00 -13.17
N GLY A 45 -2.00 -2.84 -12.51
CA GLY A 45 -2.96 -2.43 -11.47
C GLY A 45 -3.00 -3.31 -10.21
N LEU A 46 -2.03 -4.20 -10.01
CA LEU A 46 -2.02 -5.18 -8.91
C LEU A 46 -2.15 -4.54 -7.50
N PRO A 47 -1.49 -3.40 -7.19
CA PRO A 47 -1.70 -2.75 -5.90
C PRO A 47 -3.14 -2.31 -5.66
N GLY A 48 -3.85 -1.86 -6.70
CA GLY A 48 -5.27 -1.51 -6.60
C GLY A 48 -6.13 -2.72 -6.27
N LYS A 49 -5.92 -3.85 -6.97
CA LYS A 49 -6.60 -5.12 -6.66
C LYS A 49 -6.38 -5.53 -5.20
N ASN A 50 -5.15 -5.51 -4.74
CA ASN A 50 -4.82 -5.94 -3.38
C ASN A 50 -5.33 -4.98 -2.30
N ALA A 51 -5.37 -3.67 -2.59
CA ALA A 51 -6.00 -2.68 -1.71
C ALA A 51 -7.49 -2.95 -1.53
N VAL A 52 -8.20 -3.28 -2.61
CA VAL A 52 -9.63 -3.67 -2.55
C VAL A 52 -9.81 -4.96 -1.75
N GLU A 53 -8.95 -5.95 -1.93
CA GLU A 53 -9.00 -7.18 -1.13
C GLU A 53 -8.75 -6.91 0.36
N ALA A 54 -7.84 -5.99 0.71
CA ALA A 54 -7.58 -5.59 2.09
C ALA A 54 -8.78 -4.86 2.71
N LEU A 55 -9.42 -3.99 1.93
CA LEU A 55 -10.61 -3.25 2.33
C LEU A 55 -11.81 -4.18 2.56
N LEU A 56 -12.04 -5.14 1.67
CA LEU A 56 -13.09 -6.16 1.82
C LEU A 56 -12.88 -7.02 3.07
N LYS A 57 -11.62 -7.33 3.41
CA LYS A 57 -11.28 -8.08 4.62
C LYS A 57 -11.54 -7.30 5.90
N GLN A 58 -11.39 -5.97 5.90
CA GLN A 58 -11.73 -5.14 7.07
C GLN A 58 -13.24 -4.95 7.23
N GLY A 59 -14.01 -5.04 6.15
CA GLY A 59 -15.45 -4.78 6.19
C GLY A 59 -15.80 -3.29 6.13
N ASP A 60 -14.87 -2.44 5.67
CA ASP A 60 -15.05 -0.98 5.55
C ASP A 60 -16.00 -0.56 4.42
N LEU A 61 -16.56 -1.52 3.67
CA LEU A 61 -17.69 -1.30 2.76
C LEU A 61 -19.00 -1.52 3.53
N ALA A 62 -19.35 -0.59 4.41
CA ALA A 62 -20.64 -0.53 5.08
C ALA A 62 -21.07 0.92 5.26
#